data_AF-A0A968R1X1-F1
#
_entry.id   AF-A0A968R1X1-F1
#
_cell.length_a   1.000
_cell.length_b   1.000
_cell.length_c   1.000
_cell.angle_alpha   90.00
_cell.angle_beta   90.00
_cell.angle_gamma   90.00
#
_symmetry.space_group_name_H-M   'P 1'
#
loop_
_entity.id
_entity.type
_entity.pdbx_description
1 polymer ?
#
loop_
_entity_poly.entity_id
_entity_poly.type
_entity_poly.pdbx_seq_one_letter_code
_entity_poly.pdbx_strand_id
1 'polypeptide(L)'
;MMDSMNPGEIFWTVVPSAASGMTTVRLIACECPGIFSKAVGVLSLNRFNILNAKSYREKDRSYHIFEIQALPGPISEKQRLEAAHQNLVAVLDGRLDLSAQMSRQRFETVSSQTAAEVSVNNDRSTLFSVVEVRCQDFPGLLFAVTNEFFKHGIHIWKAEISTEKGLVND
;
A
#
# COMPACT_ATOMS: atom_id res chain seq x y z
N MET A 1 -18.92 15.17 -12.08
CA MET A 1 -18.90 16.27 -11.08
C MET A 1 -18.07 15.77 -9.89
N MET A 2 -16.74 15.85 -9.98
CA MET A 2 -15.77 15.66 -8.89
C MET A 2 -14.81 16.86 -8.89
N ASP A 3 -15.39 18.05 -9.04
CA ASP A 3 -14.63 19.30 -9.08
C ASP A 3 -14.50 19.85 -7.67
N SER A 4 -13.24 19.99 -7.25
CA SER A 4 -12.71 20.33 -5.93
C SER A 4 -12.78 19.23 -4.85
N MET A 5 -11.64 18.56 -4.63
CA MET A 5 -11.30 17.95 -3.34
C MET A 5 -10.52 18.97 -2.52
N ASN A 6 -10.78 19.06 -1.23
CA ASN A 6 -9.99 19.92 -0.34
C ASN A 6 -8.66 19.24 0.04
N PRO A 7 -7.59 20.00 0.33
CA PRO A 7 -6.36 19.44 0.88
C PRO A 7 -6.64 18.59 2.13
N GLY A 8 -6.06 17.39 2.18
CA GLY A 8 -6.30 16.43 3.26
C GLY A 8 -7.49 15.48 3.04
N GLU A 9 -8.34 15.74 2.05
CA GLU A 9 -9.51 14.91 1.76
C GLU A 9 -9.11 13.59 1.09
N ILE A 10 -9.83 12.52 1.46
CA ILE A 10 -9.68 11.20 0.86
C ILE A 10 -11.03 10.64 0.41
N PHE A 11 -11.02 9.89 -0.69
CA PHE A 11 -12.15 9.05 -1.10
C PHE A 11 -11.71 7.60 -1.13
N TRP A 12 -12.34 6.77 -0.31
CA TRP A 12 -12.10 5.33 -0.21
C TRP A 12 -13.31 4.58 -0.77
N THR A 13 -13.09 3.73 -1.78
CA THR A 13 -14.15 2.89 -2.36
C THR A 13 -13.68 1.46 -2.42
N VAL A 14 -14.57 0.55 -2.03
CA VAL A 14 -14.36 -0.89 -2.13
C VAL A 14 -15.18 -1.43 -3.29
N VAL A 15 -14.53 -2.15 -4.19
CA VAL A 15 -15.17 -2.87 -5.30
C VAL A 15 -14.88 -4.36 -5.10
N PRO A 16 -15.89 -5.19 -4.80
CA PRO A 16 -15.73 -6.63 -4.78
C PRO A 16 -15.31 -7.12 -6.17
N SER A 17 -14.28 -7.97 -6.25
CA SER A 17 -13.92 -8.58 -7.54
C SER A 17 -14.86 -9.75 -7.85
N ALA A 18 -15.17 -9.95 -9.13
CA ALA A 18 -15.90 -11.13 -9.60
C ALA A 18 -15.06 -12.42 -9.47
N ALA A 19 -13.74 -12.31 -9.30
CA ALA A 19 -12.85 -13.44 -9.03
C ALA A 19 -12.95 -13.87 -7.56
N SER A 20 -13.06 -15.18 -7.33
CA SER A 20 -13.35 -15.76 -6.01
C SER A 20 -12.27 -15.44 -4.97
N GLY A 21 -12.49 -14.40 -4.18
CA GLY A 21 -11.70 -14.08 -2.98
C GLY A 21 -10.73 -12.90 -3.10
N MET A 22 -10.87 -12.04 -4.10
CA MET A 22 -10.13 -10.79 -4.21
C MET A 22 -11.06 -9.58 -4.08
N THR A 23 -10.56 -8.51 -3.46
CA THR A 23 -11.26 -7.24 -3.32
C THR A 23 -10.37 -6.13 -3.85
N THR A 24 -10.96 -5.17 -4.57
CA THR A 24 -10.23 -3.97 -5.02
C THR A 24 -10.59 -2.80 -4.11
N VAL A 25 -9.58 -2.16 -3.54
CA VAL A 25 -9.71 -0.88 -2.84
C VAL A 25 -9.18 0.22 -3.76
N ARG A 26 -9.98 1.27 -3.94
CA ARG A 26 -9.58 2.49 -4.65
C ARG A 26 -9.53 3.63 -3.65
N LEU A 27 -8.42 4.36 -3.67
CA LEU A 27 -8.18 5.51 -2.82
C LEU A 27 -7.77 6.71 -3.69
N ILE A 28 -8.49 7.82 -3.54
CA ILE A 28 -8.08 9.13 -4.07
C ILE A 28 -7.74 10.00 -2.87
N ALA A 29 -6.64 10.75 -2.94
CA ALA A 29 -6.26 11.67 -1.88
C ALA A 29 -5.71 12.98 -2.45
N CYS A 30 -6.09 14.10 -1.84
CA CYS A 30 -5.63 15.44 -2.21
C CYS A 30 -4.58 15.92 -1.21
N GLU A 31 -3.36 16.19 -1.69
CA GLU A 31 -2.26 16.75 -0.87
C GLU A 31 -1.95 16.02 0.46
N CYS A 32 -2.08 14.68 0.50
CA CYS A 32 -1.77 13.87 1.68
C CYS A 32 -0.36 13.26 1.61
N PRO A 33 0.66 13.76 2.35
CA PRO A 33 2.00 13.18 2.32
C PRO A 33 2.01 11.75 2.86
N GLY A 34 2.75 10.86 2.18
CA GLY A 34 2.90 9.47 2.58
C GLY A 34 1.62 8.62 2.52
N ILE A 35 0.55 9.12 1.87
CA ILE A 35 -0.76 8.45 1.83
C ILE A 35 -0.68 7.01 1.31
N PHE A 36 0.17 6.74 0.32
CA PHE A 36 0.36 5.40 -0.20
C PHE A 36 0.88 4.45 0.88
N SER A 37 1.96 4.82 1.58
CA SER A 37 2.52 4.02 2.67
C SER A 37 1.52 3.83 3.82
N LYS A 38 0.79 4.89 4.19
CA LYS A 38 -0.25 4.83 5.23
C LYS A 38 -1.37 3.87 4.84
N ALA A 39 -1.86 3.94 3.60
CA ALA A 39 -2.91 3.06 3.08
C ALA A 39 -2.47 1.58 3.07
N VAL A 40 -1.26 1.30 2.57
CA VAL A 40 -0.66 -0.03 2.60
C VAL A 40 -0.58 -0.54 4.04
N GLY A 41 -0.08 0.27 4.97
CA GLY A 41 0.09 -0.13 6.37
C GLY A 41 -1.22 -0.43 7.07
N VAL A 42 -2.29 0.36 6.86
CA VAL A 42 -3.60 0.05 7.47
C VAL A 42 -4.25 -1.19 6.87
N LEU A 43 -4.04 -1.47 5.58
CA LEU A 43 -4.50 -2.72 4.97
C LEU A 43 -3.76 -3.93 5.59
N SER A 44 -2.44 -3.83 5.72
CA SER A 44 -1.63 -4.87 6.39
C SER A 44 -2.02 -5.05 7.87
N LEU A 45 -2.23 -3.96 8.61
CA LEU A 45 -2.68 -3.96 10.00
C LEU A 45 -4.01 -4.71 10.17
N ASN A 46 -4.90 -4.57 9.19
CA ASN A 46 -6.21 -5.21 9.18
C ASN A 46 -6.21 -6.58 8.50
N ARG A 47 -5.04 -7.24 8.40
CA ARG A 47 -4.85 -8.61 7.90
C ARG A 47 -5.28 -8.80 6.44
N PHE A 48 -4.99 -7.82 5.59
CA PHE A 48 -5.06 -7.99 4.14
C PHE A 48 -3.67 -8.24 3.58
N ASN A 49 -3.57 -9.27 2.73
CA ASN A 49 -2.45 -9.40 1.81
C ASN A 49 -2.70 -8.47 0.60
N ILE A 50 -1.66 -7.77 0.14
CA ILE A 50 -1.74 -6.88 -1.02
C ILE A 50 -1.05 -7.58 -2.18
N LEU A 51 -1.85 -8.12 -3.10
CA LEU A 51 -1.36 -8.90 -4.23
C LEU A 51 -0.81 -8.01 -5.34
N ASN A 52 -1.50 -6.89 -5.55
CA ASN A 52 -1.15 -5.88 -6.53
C ASN A 52 -1.43 -4.50 -5.96
N ALA A 53 -0.58 -3.53 -6.28
CA ALA A 53 -0.84 -2.14 -5.97
C ALA A 53 -0.33 -1.22 -7.08
N LYS A 54 -1.14 -0.22 -7.41
CA LYS A 54 -0.80 0.84 -8.35
C LYS A 54 -0.98 2.18 -7.67
N SER A 55 0.01 3.05 -7.82
CA SER A 55 -0.05 4.42 -7.34
C SER A 55 0.41 5.35 -8.45
N TYR A 56 -0.28 6.46 -8.65
CA TYR A 56 0.17 7.53 -9.52
C TYR A 56 -0.39 8.88 -9.08
N ARG A 57 0.34 9.95 -9.41
CA ARG A 57 -0.04 11.32 -9.11
C ARG A 57 -0.46 12.06 -10.38
N GLU A 58 -1.51 12.86 -10.26
CA GLU A 58 -1.93 13.82 -11.29
C GLU A 58 -2.35 15.12 -10.59
N LYS A 59 -1.63 16.21 -10.89
CA LYS A 59 -1.81 17.53 -10.25
C LYS A 59 -1.73 17.45 -8.71
N ASP A 60 -2.78 17.91 -8.04
CA ASP A 60 -3.00 17.97 -6.60
C ASP A 60 -3.44 16.62 -6.00
N ARG A 61 -3.79 15.65 -6.83
CA ARG A 61 -4.38 14.37 -6.43
C ARG A 61 -3.42 13.20 -6.63
N SER A 62 -3.59 12.20 -5.79
CA SER A 62 -2.95 10.90 -5.91
C SER A 62 -4.01 9.81 -5.94
N TYR A 63 -3.79 8.83 -6.83
CA TYR A 63 -4.70 7.74 -7.10
C TYR A 63 -4.00 6.44 -6.76
N HIS A 64 -4.68 5.60 -5.99
CA HIS A 64 -4.14 4.34 -5.51
C HIS A 64 -5.18 3.24 -5.71
N ILE A 65 -4.73 2.12 -6.26
CA ILE A 65 -5.55 0.92 -6.47
C ILE A 65 -4.83 -0.24 -5.79
N PHE A 66 -5.51 -0.94 -4.91
CA PHE A 66 -4.98 -2.10 -4.20
C PHE A 66 -5.86 -3.31 -4.49
N GLU A 67 -5.26 -4.38 -5.01
CA GLU A 67 -5.91 -5.69 -5.10
C GLU A 67 -5.49 -6.49 -3.87
N ILE A 68 -6.46 -6.78 -3.03
CA ILE A 68 -6.24 -7.36 -1.72
C ILE A 68 -6.95 -8.70 -1.57
N GLN A 69 -6.38 -9.52 -0.70
CA GLN A 69 -6.98 -10.77 -0.26
C GLN A 69 -7.01 -10.80 1.26
N ALA A 70 -8.18 -11.09 1.83
CA ALA A 70 -8.32 -11.22 3.27
C ALA A 70 -7.60 -12.48 3.77
N LEU A 71 -6.71 -12.33 4.77
CA LEU A 71 -6.12 -13.49 5.44
C LEU A 71 -7.18 -14.22 6.29
N PRO A 72 -7.04 -15.53 6.54
CA PRO A 72 -7.93 -16.27 7.43
C PRO A 72 -8.04 -15.63 8.82
N GLY A 73 -9.25 -15.65 9.38
CA GLY A 73 -9.51 -15.10 10.71
C GLY A 73 -11.00 -15.05 11.05
N PRO A 74 -11.34 -14.79 12.33
CA PRO A 74 -12.72 -14.81 12.81
C PRO A 74 -13.53 -13.57 12.43
N ILE A 75 -12.86 -12.47 12.08
CA ILE A 75 -13.50 -11.20 11.70
C ILE A 75 -13.80 -11.22 10.20
N SER A 76 -15.00 -10.79 9.80
CA SER A 76 -15.37 -10.73 8.39
C SER A 76 -14.49 -9.76 7.58
N GLU A 77 -14.37 -9.99 6.28
CA GLU A 77 -13.69 -9.06 5.37
C GLU A 77 -14.29 -7.65 5.42
N LYS A 78 -15.62 -7.53 5.39
CA LYS A 78 -16.32 -6.24 5.47
C LYS A 78 -15.95 -5.46 6.72
N GLN A 79 -15.94 -6.11 7.89
CA GLN A 79 -15.57 -5.45 9.15
C GLN A 79 -14.10 -4.99 9.15
N ARG A 80 -13.20 -5.77 8.55
CA ARG A 80 -11.78 -5.40 8.42
C ARG A 80 -11.56 -4.24 7.46
N LEU A 81 -12.32 -4.16 6.37
CA LEU A 81 -12.27 -3.03 5.44
C LEU A 81 -12.75 -1.73 6.09
N GLU A 82 -13.84 -1.80 6.84
CA GLU A 82 -14.35 -0.66 7.61
C GLU A 82 -13.30 -0.20 8.64
N ALA A 83 -12.73 -1.15 9.39
CA ALA A 83 -11.65 -0.85 10.34
C ALA A 83 -10.41 -0.27 9.63
N ALA A 84 -10.03 -0.76 8.45
CA ALA A 84 -8.91 -0.21 7.68
C ALA A 84 -9.15 1.25 7.27
N HIS A 85 -10.35 1.58 6.82
CA HIS A 85 -10.72 2.96 6.49
C HIS A 85 -10.68 3.87 7.73
N GLN A 86 -11.27 3.43 8.85
CA GLN A 86 -11.25 4.19 10.11
C GLN A 86 -9.82 4.39 10.64
N ASN A 87 -8.98 3.37 10.54
CA ASN A 87 -7.56 3.46 10.90
C ASN A 87 -6.83 4.43 9.98
N LEU A 88 -7.12 4.47 8.67
CA LEU A 88 -6.50 5.42 7.75
C LEU A 88 -6.81 6.86 8.17
N VAL A 89 -8.07 7.15 8.44
CA VAL A 89 -8.50 8.48 8.93
C VAL A 89 -7.79 8.81 10.25
N ALA A 90 -7.74 7.87 11.20
CA ALA A 90 -7.03 8.10 12.47
C ALA A 90 -5.52 8.33 12.30
N VAL A 91 -4.87 7.67 11.34
CA VAL A 91 -3.45 7.89 11.01
C VAL A 91 -3.24 9.27 10.39
N LEU A 92 -4.13 9.70 9.50
CA LEU A 92 -4.06 11.01 8.86
C LEU A 92 -4.27 12.15 9.87
N ASP A 93 -5.14 11.94 10.86
CA ASP A 93 -5.38 12.88 11.96
C ASP A 93 -4.29 12.84 13.06
N GLY A 94 -3.30 11.94 12.96
CA GLY A 94 -2.29 11.75 14.01
C GLY A 94 -2.81 11.09 15.30
N ARG A 95 -4.03 10.53 15.28
CA ARG A 95 -4.66 9.82 16.41
C ARG A 95 -4.22 8.35 16.52
N LEU A 96 -3.57 7.81 15.49
CA LEU A 96 -3.03 6.45 15.49
C LEU A 96 -1.60 6.44 14.96
N ASP A 97 -0.67 5.93 15.78
CA ASP A 97 0.70 5.66 15.34
C ASP A 97 0.77 4.31 14.64
N LEU A 98 0.77 4.35 13.30
CA LEU A 98 0.76 3.16 12.47
C LEU A 98 2.04 2.33 12.62
N SER A 99 3.20 2.96 12.77
CA SER A 99 4.47 2.25 12.94
C SER A 99 4.50 1.49 14.25
N ALA A 100 4.01 2.11 15.34
CA ALA A 100 3.88 1.44 16.63
C ALA A 100 2.90 0.27 16.57
N GLN A 101 1.74 0.40 15.91
CA GLN A 101 0.79 -0.71 15.76
C GLN A 101 1.37 -1.87 14.94
N MET A 102 2.02 -1.56 13.81
CA MET A 102 2.65 -2.57 12.95
C MET A 102 3.77 -3.31 13.67
N SER A 103 4.56 -2.64 14.52
CA SER A 103 5.63 -3.30 15.30
C SER A 103 5.12 -4.31 16.33
N ARG A 104 3.88 -4.15 16.81
CA ARG A 104 3.23 -5.08 17.75
C ARG A 104 2.65 -6.29 17.03
N GLN A 105 2.41 -6.18 15.73
CA GLN A 105 1.89 -7.27 14.93
C GLN A 105 3.01 -8.26 14.65
N ARG A 106 2.86 -9.49 15.16
CA ARG A 106 3.76 -10.58 14.81
C ARG A 106 3.42 -11.04 13.40
N PHE A 107 4.16 -10.55 12.41
CA PHE A 107 4.18 -11.18 11.09
C PHE A 107 4.99 -12.47 11.21
N GLU A 108 4.46 -13.56 10.66
CA GLU A 108 5.21 -14.82 10.56
C GLU A 108 6.46 -14.54 9.72
N THR A 109 7.62 -14.53 10.38
CA THR A 109 8.89 -14.29 9.70
C THR A 109 9.27 -15.58 9.00
N VAL A 110 9.31 -15.55 7.66
CA VAL A 110 9.83 -16.68 6.89
C VAL A 110 11.34 -16.72 7.12
N SER A 111 11.84 -17.82 7.70
CA SER A 111 13.22 -17.98 8.20
C SER A 111 14.31 -18.05 7.11
N SER A 112 13.93 -17.96 5.83
CA SER A 112 14.85 -18.01 4.70
C SER A 112 14.74 -16.69 3.94
N GLN A 113 15.49 -15.67 4.39
CA GLN A 113 15.55 -14.40 3.68
C GLN A 113 16.64 -14.49 2.61
N THR A 114 16.25 -14.77 1.38
CA THR A 114 17.06 -14.35 0.22
C THR A 114 17.22 -12.84 0.31
N ALA A 115 18.43 -12.32 0.09
CA ALA A 115 18.67 -10.88 0.15
C ALA A 115 17.76 -10.15 -0.85
N ALA A 116 17.20 -9.01 -0.43
CA ALA A 116 16.46 -8.14 -1.34
C ALA A 116 17.43 -7.56 -2.38
N GLU A 117 17.06 -7.65 -3.66
CA GLU A 117 17.74 -6.96 -4.75
C GLU A 117 17.10 -5.57 -4.90
N VAL A 118 17.90 -4.52 -4.73
CA VAL A 118 17.46 -3.13 -4.92
C VAL A 118 18.32 -2.51 -6.00
N SER A 119 17.70 -1.95 -7.03
CA SER A 119 18.40 -1.20 -8.07
C SER A 119 17.80 0.20 -8.23
N VAL A 120 18.65 1.16 -8.57
CA VAL A 120 18.26 2.54 -8.84
C VAL A 120 18.75 2.91 -10.24
N ASN A 121 17.83 3.33 -11.10
CA ASN A 121 18.11 3.73 -12.46
C ASN A 121 17.60 5.16 -12.71
N ASN A 122 18.54 6.08 -12.91
CA ASN A 122 18.24 7.50 -13.16
C ASN A 122 18.13 7.82 -14.67
N ASP A 123 18.44 6.88 -15.56
CA ASP A 123 18.40 7.07 -17.01
C ASP A 123 17.05 6.66 -17.62
N ARG A 124 16.26 5.86 -16.90
CA ARG A 124 14.92 5.40 -17.33
C ARG A 124 13.86 6.49 -17.33
N SER A 125 14.10 7.63 -16.70
CA SER A 125 13.19 8.78 -16.72
C SER A 125 13.98 10.07 -16.66
N THR A 126 13.53 11.07 -17.42
CA THR A 126 14.11 12.42 -17.42
C THR A 126 13.75 13.24 -16.18
N LEU A 127 12.76 12.81 -15.40
CA LEU A 127 12.21 13.57 -14.26
C LEU A 127 12.29 12.83 -12.93
N PHE A 128 12.43 11.51 -12.92
CA PHE A 128 12.33 10.69 -11.71
C PHE A 128 13.44 9.64 -11.63
N SER A 129 13.86 9.29 -10.42
CA SER A 129 14.63 8.06 -10.19
C SER A 129 13.70 6.85 -10.22
N VAL A 130 14.08 5.80 -10.96
CA VAL A 130 13.36 4.53 -10.98
C VAL A 130 14.03 3.59 -9.99
N VAL A 131 13.30 3.21 -8.94
CA VAL A 131 13.76 2.23 -7.94
C VAL A 131 13.03 0.92 -8.18
N GLU A 132 13.77 -0.16 -8.36
CA GLU A 132 13.23 -1.53 -8.44
C GLU A 132 13.66 -2.31 -7.21
N VAL A 133 12.69 -2.97 -6.56
CA VAL A 133 12.91 -3.80 -5.37
C VAL A 133 12.37 -5.18 -5.66
N ARG A 134 13.23 -6.21 -5.65
CA ARG A 134 12.85 -7.61 -5.77
C ARG A 134 13.23 -8.34 -4.51
N CYS A 135 12.27 -8.99 -3.87
CA CYS A 135 12.50 -9.77 -2.67
C CYS A 135 11.40 -10.82 -2.52
N GLN A 136 11.69 -11.83 -1.70
CA GLN A 136 10.66 -12.79 -1.31
C GLN A 136 9.55 -12.07 -0.54
N ASP A 137 8.31 -12.27 -0.96
CA ASP A 137 7.16 -11.63 -0.35
C ASP A 137 6.92 -12.18 1.07
N PHE A 138 6.56 -11.29 1.98
CA PHE A 138 6.10 -11.62 3.32
C PHE A 138 5.12 -10.56 3.81
N PRO A 139 4.18 -10.94 4.70
CA PRO A 139 3.21 -10.00 5.25
C PRO A 139 3.87 -8.75 5.85
N GLY A 140 3.49 -7.58 5.36
CA GLY A 140 3.99 -6.28 5.84
C GLY A 140 5.24 -5.75 5.11
N LEU A 141 5.84 -6.50 4.19
CA LEU A 141 6.99 -6.08 3.39
C LEU A 141 6.72 -4.75 2.66
N LEU A 142 5.61 -4.65 1.94
CA LEU A 142 5.29 -3.44 1.18
C LEU A 142 5.15 -2.20 2.08
N PHE A 143 4.61 -2.37 3.28
CA PHE A 143 4.58 -1.29 4.27
C PHE A 143 5.99 -0.92 4.70
N ALA A 144 6.84 -1.90 5.04
CA ALA A 144 8.22 -1.65 5.47
C ALA A 144 9.00 -0.83 4.42
N VAL A 145 8.95 -1.24 3.15
CA VAL A 145 9.64 -0.54 2.05
C VAL A 145 9.10 0.89 1.86
N THR A 146 7.78 1.03 1.73
CA THR A 146 7.16 2.34 1.45
C THR A 146 7.27 3.31 2.63
N ASN A 147 7.25 2.80 3.87
CA ASN A 147 7.46 3.59 5.07
C ASN A 147 8.91 4.08 5.16
N GLU A 148 9.87 3.25 4.77
CA GLU A 148 11.28 3.64 4.76
C GLU A 148 11.56 4.74 3.74
N PHE A 149 10.98 4.64 2.54
CA PHE A 149 11.01 5.72 1.55
C PHE A 149 10.40 7.01 2.11
N PHE A 150 9.22 6.92 2.74
CA PHE A 150 8.56 8.08 3.30
C PHE A 150 9.39 8.77 4.40
N LYS A 151 9.99 8.01 5.33
CA LYS A 151 10.87 8.55 6.38
C LYS A 151 12.09 9.28 5.82
N HIS A 152 12.60 8.84 4.67
CA HIS A 152 13.72 9.46 3.97
C HIS A 152 13.29 10.62 3.04
N GLY A 153 12.02 11.04 3.07
CA GLY A 153 11.51 12.13 2.23
C GLY A 153 11.37 11.74 0.76
N ILE A 154 11.40 10.44 0.43
CA ILE A 154 11.22 9.96 -0.94
C ILE A 154 9.72 9.95 -1.26
N HIS A 155 9.35 10.73 -2.26
CA HIS A 155 7.97 10.83 -2.74
C HIS A 155 7.74 9.86 -3.90
N ILE A 156 6.81 8.93 -3.71
CA ILE A 156 6.38 8.00 -4.77
C ILE A 156 5.49 8.77 -5.75
N TRP A 157 6.00 9.01 -6.97
CA TRP A 157 5.22 9.61 -8.04
C TRP A 157 4.37 8.58 -8.79
N LYS A 158 4.96 7.42 -9.05
CA LYS A 158 4.33 6.25 -9.62
C LYS A 158 4.89 5.00 -8.95
N ALA A 159 4.04 4.02 -8.66
CA ALA A 159 4.46 2.69 -8.23
C ALA A 159 3.56 1.62 -8.85
N GLU A 160 4.18 0.48 -9.15
CA GLU A 160 3.50 -0.76 -9.55
C GLU A 160 4.14 -1.90 -8.76
N ILE A 161 3.30 -2.69 -8.10
CA ILE A 161 3.71 -3.76 -7.21
C ILE A 161 2.93 -4.99 -7.63
N SER A 162 3.63 -6.09 -7.89
CA SER A 162 3.02 -7.36 -8.23
C SER A 162 3.71 -8.48 -7.46
N THR A 163 2.92 -9.35 -6.85
CA THR A 163 3.44 -10.59 -6.25
C THR A 163 3.47 -11.68 -7.31
N GLU A 164 4.65 -12.03 -7.81
CA GLU A 164 4.81 -13.16 -8.72
C GLU A 164 4.81 -14.47 -7.91
N LYS A 165 3.74 -15.26 -8.05
CA LYS A 165 3.78 -16.67 -7.61
C LYS A 165 4.57 -17.46 -8.64
N GLY A 166 5.89 -17.44 -8.50
CA GLY A 166 6.87 -18.28 -9.21
C GLY A 166 6.42 -18.78 -10.59
N LEU A 167 6.39 -17.90 -11.59
CA LEU A 167 6.37 -18.29 -13.00
C LEU A 167 7.07 -17.21 -13.83
N VAL A 168 7.92 -17.69 -14.73
CA VAL A 168 8.86 -17.00 -15.61
C VAL A 168 8.15 -15.96 -16.47
N ASN A 169 8.71 -14.75 -16.53
CA ASN A 169 8.44 -13.81 -17.61
C ASN A 169 9.56 -13.93 -18.65
N ASP A 170 9.19 -14.27 -19.89
CA ASP A 170 10.00 -14.10 -21.10
C ASP A 170 9.75 -12.70 -21.67
#